data_AF-A0A6J7C396-F1
#
_entry.id   AF-A0A6J7C396-F1
#
_cell.length_a   1.000
_cell.length_b   1.000
_cell.length_c   1.000
_cell.angle_alpha   90.00
_cell.angle_beta   90.00
_cell.angle_gamma   90.00
#
_symmetry.space_group_name_H-M   'P 1'
#
loop_
_entity.id
_entity.type
_entity.pdbx_description
1 polymer ?
#
loop_
_entity_poly.entity_id
_entity_poly.type
_entity_poly.pdbx_seq_one_letter_code
_entity_poly.pdbx_strand_id
1 'polypeptide(L)'
;MANNQNSKKSKPRAPKDGANPKKFKKKTSVLITDKIEYIDYKDVNLLTRFVSDRSKIRNRRVTGNTVQQQREIANAIKNSREMALLPYTKRVSQTRTSRPPRDGDNRRERGGEDQVRESQVEATEVESAEIDEVAGDEVEV
;
A
#
# COMPACT_ATOMS: atom_id res chain seq x y z
N MET A 1 -33.80 33.23 25.00
CA MET A 1 -32.48 33.29 24.32
C MET A 1 -31.64 32.12 24.80
N ALA A 2 -31.40 31.11 23.96
CA ALA A 2 -30.62 29.92 24.31
C ALA A 2 -29.11 30.21 24.19
N ASN A 3 -28.34 29.90 25.24
CA ASN A 3 -26.92 30.23 25.33
C ASN A 3 -26.08 29.05 24.82
N ASN A 4 -25.54 29.18 23.60
CA ASN A 4 -24.73 28.16 22.93
C ASN A 4 -23.28 28.19 23.44
N GLN A 5 -22.99 27.35 24.44
CA GLN A 5 -21.66 27.11 24.99
C GLN A 5 -21.02 25.89 24.29
N ASN A 6 -20.47 26.07 23.09
CA ASN A 6 -19.57 25.06 22.51
C ASN A 6 -18.30 25.71 21.92
N SER A 7 -17.47 26.26 22.81
CA SER A 7 -16.12 26.70 22.46
C SER A 7 -15.15 25.52 22.50
N LYS A 8 -14.81 25.10 21.28
CA LYS A 8 -13.65 24.30 20.87
C LYS A 8 -12.48 24.36 21.86
N LYS A 9 -12.23 23.26 22.58
CA LYS A 9 -10.89 22.91 23.08
C LYS A 9 -10.61 21.47 22.70
N SER A 10 -9.98 21.28 21.54
CA SER A 10 -9.34 20.00 21.22
C SER A 10 -8.23 19.78 22.24
N LYS A 11 -8.49 18.92 23.24
CA LYS A 11 -7.46 18.48 24.19
C LYS A 11 -6.28 17.93 23.39
N PRO A 12 -5.03 18.37 23.64
CA PRO A 12 -3.88 17.70 23.04
C PRO A 12 -3.95 16.23 23.45
N ARG A 13 -3.84 15.34 22.47
CA ARG A 13 -3.81 13.89 22.74
C ARG A 13 -2.65 13.66 23.72
N ALA A 14 -2.96 13.10 24.89
CA ALA A 14 -1.97 12.80 25.91
C ALA A 14 -0.81 12.00 25.28
N PRO A 15 0.45 12.29 25.61
CA PRO A 15 1.55 11.44 25.21
C PRO A 15 1.22 10.03 25.70
N LYS A 16 1.29 9.04 24.81
CA LYS A 16 1.02 7.64 25.16
C LYS A 16 2.21 7.15 25.99
N ASP A 17 2.19 7.46 27.29
CA ASP A 17 3.17 7.03 28.28
C ASP A 17 3.21 5.50 28.29
N GLY A 18 4.25 4.93 27.69
CA GLY A 18 4.42 3.47 27.57
C GLY A 18 4.54 2.93 26.14
N ALA A 19 4.36 3.75 25.11
CA ALA A 19 4.75 3.36 23.76
C ALA A 19 6.28 3.48 23.62
N ASN A 20 7.03 2.49 24.12
CA ASN A 20 8.45 2.33 23.82
C ASN A 20 8.62 2.44 22.30
N PRO A 21 9.14 3.55 21.75
CA PRO A 21 9.20 3.74 20.31
C PRO A 21 10.09 2.62 19.81
N LYS A 22 9.52 1.65 19.07
CA LYS A 22 10.22 0.43 18.62
C LYS A 22 11.60 0.82 18.13
N LYS A 23 12.62 0.55 18.95
CA LYS A 23 14.00 0.94 18.64
C LYS A 23 14.35 0.25 17.33
N PHE A 24 14.64 1.02 16.29
CA PHE A 24 15.04 0.45 15.01
C PHE A 24 16.31 -0.39 15.23
N LYS A 25 16.18 -1.71 15.14
CA LYS A 25 17.32 -2.63 15.24
C LYS A 25 18.28 -2.29 14.10
N LYS A 26 19.56 -2.13 14.43
CA LYS A 26 20.61 -1.88 13.43
C LYS A 26 20.68 -3.11 12.51
N LYS A 27 20.55 -2.89 11.21
CA LYS A 27 20.76 -3.95 10.21
C LYS A 27 22.25 -4.10 9.96
N THR A 28 22.69 -5.32 9.66
CA THR A 28 24.05 -5.59 9.20
C THR A 28 24.24 -5.05 7.79
N SER A 29 25.40 -4.44 7.53
CA SER A 29 25.78 -3.94 6.20
C SER A 29 25.98 -5.10 5.23
N VAL A 30 25.49 -4.94 4.00
CA VAL A 30 25.70 -5.90 2.90
C VAL A 30 27.19 -6.07 2.60
N LEU A 31 28.00 -5.02 2.73
CA LEU A 31 29.45 -5.07 2.50
C LEU A 31 30.16 -6.01 3.48
N ILE A 32 29.67 -6.06 4.73
CA ILE A 32 30.25 -6.89 5.78
C ILE A 32 29.86 -8.36 5.55
N THR A 33 28.63 -8.61 5.13
CA THR A 33 28.16 -9.97 4.81
C THR A 33 28.92 -10.54 3.62
N ASP A 34 29.12 -9.74 2.57
CA ASP A 34 29.78 -10.17 1.34
C ASP A 34 31.31 -10.06 1.39
N LYS A 35 31.88 -9.59 2.52
CA LYS A 35 33.32 -9.39 2.76
C LYS A 35 34.00 -8.56 1.66
N ILE A 36 33.34 -7.50 1.23
CA ILE A 36 33.86 -6.61 0.19
C ILE A 36 34.69 -5.51 0.85
N GLU A 37 35.98 -5.46 0.53
CA GLU A 37 36.94 -4.52 1.10
C GLU A 37 36.99 -3.19 0.32
N TYR A 38 36.82 -3.25 -1.00
CA TYR A 38 36.92 -2.09 -1.89
C TYR A 38 35.63 -1.89 -2.71
N ILE A 39 35.26 -0.61 -2.92
CA ILE A 39 34.04 -0.22 -3.64
C ILE A 39 34.44 0.59 -4.88
N ASP A 40 34.41 -0.04 -6.06
CA ASP A 40 34.63 0.66 -7.34
C ASP A 40 33.31 1.23 -7.89
N TYR A 41 33.39 2.33 -8.65
CA TYR A 41 32.26 2.92 -9.37
C TYR A 41 31.81 2.06 -10.57
N LYS A 42 32.68 1.16 -11.04
CA LYS A 42 32.44 0.24 -12.17
C LYS A 42 31.60 -0.97 -11.79
N ASP A 43 31.54 -1.32 -10.50
CA ASP A 43 30.80 -2.49 -10.02
C ASP A 43 29.29 -2.20 -9.93
N VAL A 44 28.65 -2.11 -11.10
CA VAL A 44 27.23 -1.78 -11.24
C VAL A 44 26.35 -2.74 -10.43
N ASN A 45 26.72 -4.03 -10.37
CA ASN A 45 25.99 -5.05 -9.63
C ASN A 45 25.97 -4.77 -8.12
N LEU A 46 27.09 -4.31 -7.56
CA LEU A 46 27.20 -3.94 -6.15
C LEU A 46 26.43 -2.65 -5.87
N LEU A 47 26.67 -1.62 -6.68
CA LEU A 47 26.08 -0.30 -6.49
C LEU A 47 24.56 -0.31 -6.65
N THR A 48 24.02 -1.13 -7.55
CA THR A 48 22.57 -1.28 -7.76
C THR A 48 21.85 -1.74 -6.49
N ARG A 49 22.48 -2.57 -5.64
CA ARG A 49 21.90 -3.00 -4.36
C ARG A 49 21.69 -1.83 -3.38
N PHE A 50 22.51 -0.79 -3.48
CA PHE A 50 22.42 0.43 -2.67
C PHE A 50 21.51 1.49 -3.28
N VAL A 51 20.89 1.20 -4.42
CA VAL A 51 19.98 2.09 -5.14
C VAL A 51 18.54 1.54 -5.05
N SER A 52 17.56 2.43 -4.98
CA SER A 52 16.13 2.12 -5.05
C SER A 52 15.69 1.96 -6.49
N ASP A 53 14.56 1.30 -6.74
CA ASP A 53 13.98 1.13 -8.08
C ASP A 53 13.76 2.46 -8.82
N ARG A 54 13.58 3.56 -8.07
CA ARG A 54 13.50 4.94 -8.61
C ARG A 54 14.86 5.58 -8.89
N SER A 55 15.93 4.79 -8.87
CA SER A 55 17.32 5.24 -9.02
C SER A 55 17.73 6.27 -7.95
N LYS A 56 17.25 6.12 -6.71
CA LYS A 56 17.64 6.96 -5.57
C LYS A 56 18.59 6.19 -4.64
N ILE A 57 19.62 6.84 -4.11
CA ILE A 57 20.54 6.23 -3.14
C ILE A 57 19.75 5.88 -1.88
N ARG A 58 19.83 4.62 -1.43
CA ARG A 58 19.14 4.19 -0.21
C ARG A 58 19.82 4.76 1.02
N ASN A 59 19.01 5.08 2.03
CA ASN A 59 19.50 5.58 3.31
C ASN A 59 20.27 4.48 4.05
N ARG A 60 21.34 4.88 4.76
CA ARG A 60 22.15 4.06 5.66
C ARG A 60 21.31 3.16 6.58
N ARG A 61 20.17 3.65 7.09
CA ARG A 61 19.29 2.87 7.99
C ARG A 61 18.65 1.65 7.32
N VAL A 62 18.48 1.70 6.00
CA VAL A 62 17.89 0.61 5.21
C VAL A 62 18.94 -0.44 4.90
N THR A 63 20.15 -0.01 4.56
CA THR A 63 21.27 -0.87 4.11
C THR A 63 22.15 -1.39 5.24
N GLY A 64 22.16 -0.73 6.40
CA GLY A 64 22.97 -1.14 7.56
C GLY A 64 24.44 -0.67 7.52
N ASN A 65 24.80 0.21 6.58
CA ASN A 65 26.18 0.65 6.37
C ASN A 65 26.71 1.53 7.51
N THR A 66 28.04 1.60 7.69
CA THR A 66 28.66 2.63 8.54
C THR A 66 28.62 4.01 7.85
N VAL A 67 28.99 5.08 8.57
CA VAL A 67 29.01 6.43 7.97
C VAL A 67 30.06 6.55 6.87
N GLN A 68 31.24 5.96 7.08
CA GLN A 68 32.36 5.96 6.14
C GLN A 68 31.98 5.20 4.87
N GLN A 69 31.53 3.95 5.01
CA GLN A 69 31.03 3.14 3.90
C GLN A 69 29.94 3.85 3.10
N GLN A 70 28.98 4.51 3.78
CA GLN A 70 27.93 5.24 3.09
C GLN A 70 28.46 6.42 2.26
N ARG A 71 29.50 7.12 2.72
CA ARG A 71 30.13 8.21 1.96
C ARG A 71 30.87 7.67 0.75
N GLU A 72 31.61 6.58 0.91
CA GLU A 72 32.31 5.89 -0.18
C GLU A 72 31.33 5.40 -1.25
N ILE A 73 30.27 4.68 -0.85
CA ILE A 73 29.20 4.26 -1.76
C ILE A 73 28.56 5.46 -2.45
N ALA A 74 28.26 6.53 -1.73
CA ALA A 74 27.63 7.70 -2.34
C ALA A 74 28.53 8.37 -3.37
N ASN A 75 29.84 8.43 -3.14
CA ASN A 75 30.80 8.95 -4.11
C ASN A 75 30.94 8.02 -5.31
N ALA A 76 31.06 6.71 -5.09
CA ALA A 76 31.10 5.72 -6.16
C ALA A 76 29.84 5.76 -7.04
N ILE A 77 28.64 5.87 -6.45
CA ILE A 77 27.38 6.00 -7.21
C ILE A 77 27.35 7.31 -8.01
N LYS A 78 27.83 8.43 -7.45
CA LYS A 78 27.89 9.69 -8.21
C LYS A 78 28.82 9.55 -9.42
N ASN A 79 30.04 9.05 -9.22
CA ASN A 79 31.00 8.83 -10.30
C ASN A 79 30.44 7.86 -11.36
N SER A 80 29.80 6.78 -10.94
CA SER A 80 29.15 5.80 -11.82
C SER A 80 28.04 6.44 -12.68
N ARG A 81 27.32 7.43 -12.15
CA ARG A 81 26.31 8.18 -12.89
C ARG A 81 26.90 9.17 -13.88
N GLU A 82 27.98 9.85 -13.51
CA GLU A 82 28.71 10.71 -14.45
C GLU A 82 29.26 9.88 -15.63
N MET A 83 29.67 8.63 -15.37
CA MET A 83 30.11 7.68 -16.40
C MET A 83 28.95 6.96 -17.13
N ALA A 84 27.70 7.39 -16.91
CA ALA A 84 26.50 6.82 -17.51
C ALA A 84 26.27 5.30 -17.25
N LEU A 85 26.94 4.71 -16.26
CA LEU A 85 26.74 3.30 -15.88
C LEU A 85 25.46 3.10 -15.08
N LEU A 86 25.05 4.13 -14.32
CA LEU A 86 23.82 4.13 -13.52
C LEU A 86 22.91 5.31 -13.89
N PRO A 87 21.59 5.12 -13.92
CA PRO A 87 20.64 6.20 -14.19
C PRO A 87 20.47 7.15 -13.00
N TYR A 88 20.19 8.43 -13.29
CA TYR A 88 19.80 9.43 -12.28
C TYR A 88 18.32 9.32 -11.86
N THR A 89 17.46 8.87 -12.79
CA THR A 89 16.02 8.79 -12.60
C THR A 89 15.45 7.63 -13.40
N LYS A 90 14.51 6.91 -12.79
CA LYS A 90 13.68 5.91 -13.46
C LYS A 90 12.23 6.25 -13.18
N ARG A 91 11.44 6.46 -14.23
CA ARG A 91 9.98 6.64 -14.09
C ARG A 91 9.40 5.28 -13.69
N VAL A 92 8.79 5.22 -12.52
CA VAL A 92 7.99 4.07 -12.12
C VAL A 92 6.57 4.36 -12.59
N SER A 93 6.11 3.63 -13.61
CA SER A 93 4.71 3.64 -14.01
C SER A 93 3.91 3.00 -12.87
N GLN A 94 3.31 3.82 -12.01
CA GLN A 94 2.33 3.28 -11.09
C GLN A 94 1.15 2.82 -11.92
N THR A 95 0.98 1.51 -12.05
CA THR A 95 -0.29 0.94 -12.48
C THR A 95 -1.31 1.45 -11.48
N ARG A 96 -2.16 2.39 -11.92
CA ARG A 96 -3.29 2.85 -11.13
C ARG A 96 -4.19 1.64 -10.97
N THR A 97 -4.01 0.88 -9.90
CA THR A 97 -5.00 -0.08 -9.48
C THR A 97 -6.28 0.72 -9.28
N SER A 98 -7.33 0.34 -10.00
CA SER A 98 -8.65 0.93 -9.87
C SER A 98 -8.98 0.90 -8.39
N ARG A 99 -9.07 2.07 -7.75
CA ARG A 99 -9.43 2.15 -6.33
C ARG A 99 -10.71 1.34 -6.14
N PRO A 100 -10.74 0.37 -5.22
CA PRO A 100 -11.97 -0.35 -4.96
C PRO A 100 -13.06 0.66 -4.56
N PRO A 101 -14.34 0.40 -4.92
CA PRO A 101 -15.45 1.21 -4.44
C PRO A 101 -15.33 1.42 -2.92
N ARG A 102 -15.54 2.65 -2.47
CA ARG A 102 -15.46 2.99 -1.05
C ARG A 102 -16.74 2.50 -0.38
N ASP A 103 -16.71 1.29 0.15
CA ASP A 103 -17.83 0.75 0.93
C ASP A 103 -18.04 1.53 2.23
N GLY A 104 -19.29 1.86 2.51
CA GLY A 104 -19.80 2.07 3.86
C GLY A 104 -19.99 3.51 4.33
N ASP A 105 -20.93 4.25 3.73
CA ASP A 105 -21.72 5.22 4.50
C ASP A 105 -22.62 4.42 5.46
N ASN A 106 -22.13 4.09 6.66
CA ASN A 106 -22.96 3.58 7.75
C ASN A 106 -23.81 4.72 8.33
N ARG A 107 -24.73 5.25 7.53
CA ARG A 107 -25.77 6.16 7.95
C ARG A 107 -26.78 5.39 8.77
N ARG A 108 -26.43 5.15 10.04
CA ARG A 108 -27.27 4.77 11.18
C ARG A 108 -28.72 4.51 10.78
N GLU A 109 -29.07 3.23 10.62
CA GLU A 109 -30.46 2.81 10.60
C GLU A 109 -31.11 3.27 11.91
N ARG A 110 -31.93 4.31 11.81
CA ARG A 110 -32.80 4.78 12.88
C ARG A 110 -33.90 3.71 12.98
N GLY A 111 -33.75 2.82 13.95
CA GLY A 111 -34.59 1.64 14.10
C GLY A 111 -36.05 1.91 14.47
N GLY A 112 -36.78 0.79 14.51
CA GLY A 112 -37.93 0.59 15.39
C GLY A 112 -39.30 0.91 14.80
N GLU A 113 -39.84 -0.09 14.09
CA GLU A 113 -41.24 -0.54 13.95
C GLU A 113 -42.36 0.23 14.69
N ASP A 114 -43.47 0.50 13.98
CA ASP A 114 -44.84 0.22 14.48
C ASP A 114 -45.90 0.32 13.37
N GLN A 115 -46.54 -0.84 13.08
CA GLN A 115 -47.98 -1.12 12.78
C GLN A 115 -48.67 -0.35 11.62
N VAL A 116 -49.51 -0.90 10.74
CA VAL A 116 -50.40 -2.07 10.72
C VAL A 116 -50.78 -2.28 9.24
N ARG A 117 -50.90 -3.52 8.76
CA ARG A 117 -51.68 -3.80 7.54
C ARG A 117 -52.52 -5.05 7.74
N GLU A 118 -53.75 -4.83 8.19
CA GLU A 118 -54.84 -5.79 8.05
C GLU A 118 -55.60 -5.56 6.74
N SER A 119 -56.07 -6.69 6.20
CA SER A 119 -57.06 -6.87 5.12
C SER A 119 -56.63 -6.37 3.72
N GLN A 120 -56.83 -7.10 2.62
CA GLN A 120 -57.84 -8.12 2.34
C GLN A 120 -57.35 -8.99 1.18
N VAL A 121 -57.71 -10.26 1.27
CA VAL A 121 -57.82 -11.29 0.22
C VAL A 121 -58.05 -10.77 -1.20
N GLU A 122 -57.40 -11.37 -2.20
CA GLU A 122 -58.12 -12.11 -3.24
C GLU A 122 -57.18 -13.08 -3.98
N ALA A 123 -57.63 -14.31 -4.06
CA ALA A 123 -56.96 -15.42 -4.71
C ALA A 123 -57.01 -15.28 -6.24
N THR A 124 -56.05 -15.89 -6.94
CA THR A 124 -56.35 -16.89 -7.98
C THR A 124 -55.07 -17.65 -8.36
N GLU A 125 -55.16 -18.96 -8.16
CA GLU A 125 -54.47 -20.07 -8.84
C GLU A 125 -54.57 -19.87 -10.37
N VAL A 126 -53.79 -20.40 -11.30
CA VAL A 126 -52.96 -21.60 -11.55
C VAL A 126 -52.06 -21.16 -12.75
N GLU A 127 -50.92 -21.73 -13.09
CA GLU A 127 -50.82 -23.00 -13.83
C GLU A 127 -49.32 -23.23 -14.13
N SER A 128 -48.88 -24.45 -13.84
CA SER A 128 -47.62 -25.04 -14.27
C SER A 128 -47.58 -25.19 -15.79
N ALA A 129 -46.52 -24.71 -16.44
CA ALA A 129 -46.12 -25.19 -17.75
C ALA A 129 -44.70 -25.75 -17.69
N GLU A 130 -44.66 -27.05 -17.89
CA GLU A 130 -43.52 -27.94 -18.03
C GLU A 130 -42.81 -27.75 -19.39
N ILE A 131 -41.48 -27.88 -19.35
CA ILE A 131 -40.51 -28.42 -20.33
C ILE A 131 -40.45 -27.78 -21.75
N ASP A 132 -39.24 -27.41 -22.17
CA ASP A 132 -38.68 -28.10 -23.35
C ASP A 132 -37.17 -28.27 -23.26
N GLU A 133 -36.78 -29.49 -23.57
CA GLU A 133 -35.44 -30.06 -23.60
C GLU A 133 -34.77 -29.81 -24.98
N VAL A 134 -33.44 -29.83 -24.99
CA VAL A 134 -32.56 -30.35 -26.06
C VAL A 134 -32.51 -29.64 -27.42
N ALA A 135 -31.33 -29.07 -27.71
CA ALA A 135 -30.44 -29.40 -28.84
C ALA A 135 -29.18 -28.51 -28.71
N GLY A 136 -27.93 -28.96 -28.70
CA GLY A 136 -27.39 -30.06 -29.50
C GLY A 136 -26.86 -29.50 -30.82
N ASP A 137 -25.62 -29.01 -30.83
CA ASP A 137 -24.68 -29.01 -31.96
C ASP A 137 -23.32 -28.57 -31.36
N GLU A 138 -22.39 -29.45 -30.99
CA GLU A 138 -21.58 -30.31 -31.86
C GLU A 138 -21.01 -29.56 -33.08
N VAL A 139 -19.70 -29.25 -33.05
CA VAL A 139 -18.68 -29.82 -33.98
C VAL A 139 -18.42 -28.80 -35.13
N GLU A 140 -17.21 -28.44 -35.57
CA GLU A 140 -16.01 -29.21 -35.91
C GLU A 140 -14.81 -28.27 -36.20
N VAL A 141 -13.62 -28.86 -36.12
CA VAL A 141 -12.28 -28.50 -36.67
C VAL A 141 -11.56 -27.22 -36.20
#